data_AF-A0A4S9F7G6-F1
#
_entry.id   AF-A0A4S9F7G6-F1
#
_cell.length_a   1.000
_cell.length_b   1.000
_cell.length_c   1.000
_cell.angle_alpha   90.00
_cell.angle_beta   90.00
_cell.angle_gamma   90.00
#
_symmetry.space_group_name_H-M   'P 1'
#
loop_
_entity.id
_entity.type
_entity.pdbx_description
1 polymer ?
#
loop_
_entity_poly.entity_id
_entity_poly.type
_entity_poly.pdbx_seq_one_letter_code
_entity_poly.pdbx_strand_id
1 'polypeptide(L)'
;MGLWYTFGIALFAAIGTFLFGFDTGIATTTIAHQSWIDYMNHPSKGLTGAVVAVYIAGEALGALTQTAVGDRLGRLRFMQALCVVVTIGTVIQTASVNIGMFLAGRVLAGYAVG
;
A
#
# COMPACT_ATOMS: atom_id res chain seq x y z
N MET A 1 -10.38 17.74 29.13
CA MET A 1 -10.30 16.29 28.85
C MET A 1 -10.42 15.94 27.36
N GLY A 2 -11.26 16.62 26.56
CA GLY A 2 -11.38 16.32 25.12
C GLY A 2 -10.12 16.57 24.27
N LEU A 3 -9.27 17.55 24.61
CA LEU A 3 -8.11 17.92 23.80
C LEU A 3 -7.08 16.78 23.64
N TRP A 4 -6.76 16.08 24.75
CA TRP A 4 -5.84 14.94 24.73
C TRP A 4 -6.37 13.76 23.92
N TYR A 5 -7.69 13.54 23.97
CA TYR A 5 -8.34 12.49 23.19
C TYR A 5 -8.32 12.80 21.68
N THR A 6 -8.64 14.03 21.29
CA THR A 6 -8.55 14.47 19.89
C THR A 6 -7.12 14.42 19.37
N PHE A 7 -6.14 14.80 20.18
CA PHE A 7 -4.72 14.70 19.83
C PHE A 7 -4.28 13.25 19.60
N GLY A 8 -4.75 12.33 20.45
CA GLY A 8 -4.50 10.89 20.29
C GLY A 8 -5.06 10.34 18.98
N ILE A 9 -6.31 10.69 18.63
CA ILE A 9 -6.93 10.26 17.36
C ILE A 9 -6.18 10.84 16.15
N ALA A 10 -5.82 12.13 16.21
CA ALA A 10 -5.08 12.78 15.13
C ALA A 10 -3.71 12.13 14.92
N LEU A 11 -3.00 11.78 15.99
CA LEU A 11 -1.72 11.07 15.91
C LEU A 11 -1.89 9.69 15.28
N PHE A 12 -2.91 8.93 15.67
CA PHE A 12 -3.20 7.62 15.07
C PHE A 12 -3.54 7.73 13.58
N ALA A 13 -4.33 8.74 13.18
CA ALA A 13 -4.63 8.98 11.77
C ALA A 13 -3.37 9.38 10.98
N ALA A 14 -2.47 10.17 11.58
CA ALA A 14 -1.21 10.59 10.95
C ALA A 14 -0.27 9.42 10.65
N ILE A 15 -0.32 8.33 11.44
CA ILE A 15 0.44 7.11 11.16
C ILE A 15 0.03 6.51 9.81
N GLY A 16 -1.26 6.54 9.45
CA GLY A 16 -1.72 6.07 8.14
C GLY A 16 -1.10 6.86 6.99
N THR A 17 -1.10 8.20 7.08
CA THR A 17 -0.47 9.07 6.08
C THR A 17 1.05 8.88 6.03
N PHE A 18 1.69 8.61 7.17
CA PHE A 18 3.11 8.29 7.23
C PHE A 18 3.43 6.98 6.51
N LEU A 19 2.61 5.93 6.69
CA LEU A 19 2.77 4.65 5.99
C LEU A 19 2.65 4.81 4.46
N PHE A 20 1.69 5.61 3.99
CA PHE A 20 1.56 5.93 2.56
C PHE A 20 2.84 6.56 1.99
N GLY A 21 3.41 7.54 2.68
CA GLY A 21 4.68 8.17 2.28
C GLY A 21 5.87 7.21 2.32
N PHE A 22 5.88 6.28 3.28
CA PHE A 22 6.89 5.24 3.36
C PHE A 22 6.79 4.24 2.20
N ASP A 23 5.60 3.75 1.87
CA ASP A 23 5.41 2.69 0.85
C ASP A 23 5.70 3.19 -0.57
N THR A 24 5.34 4.45 -0.85
CA THR A 24 5.69 5.15 -2.09
C THR A 24 7.20 5.38 -2.22
N GLY A 25 7.88 5.72 -1.11
CA GLY A 25 9.32 5.94 -1.09
C GLY A 25 10.15 4.67 -1.27
N ILE A 26 9.86 3.62 -0.48
CA ILE A 26 10.67 2.38 -0.42
C ILE A 26 10.65 1.60 -1.74
N ALA A 27 9.61 1.78 -2.57
CA ALA A 27 9.52 1.13 -3.88
C ALA A 27 10.71 1.47 -4.78
N THR A 28 11.05 2.76 -4.84
CA THR A 28 12.10 3.28 -5.72
C THR A 28 13.50 2.84 -5.31
N THR A 29 13.75 2.72 -4.01
CA THR A 29 15.03 2.23 -3.50
C THR A 29 15.15 0.72 -3.66
N THR A 30 14.05 -0.02 -3.48
CA THR A 30 14.03 -1.49 -3.62
C THR A 30 14.36 -1.92 -5.05
N ILE A 31 13.75 -1.30 -6.06
CA ILE A 31 14.02 -1.62 -7.47
C ILE A 31 15.43 -1.26 -7.94
N ALA A 32 16.12 -0.38 -7.20
CA ALA A 32 17.49 0.04 -7.50
C ALA A 32 18.55 -0.91 -6.90
N HIS A 33 18.17 -1.79 -5.97
CA HIS A 33 19.08 -2.76 -5.37
C HIS A 33 19.43 -3.89 -6.34
N GLN A 34 20.72 -4.14 -6.54
CA GLN A 34 21.21 -5.26 -7.36
C GLN A 34 20.70 -6.62 -6.85
N SER A 35 20.64 -6.79 -5.53
CA SER A 35 20.08 -8.01 -4.91
C SER A 35 18.63 -8.28 -5.30
N TRP A 36 17.81 -7.24 -5.47
CA TRP A 36 16.43 -7.40 -5.93
C TRP A 36 16.37 -7.74 -7.42
N ILE A 37 17.22 -7.11 -8.24
CA ILE A 37 17.30 -7.37 -9.69
C ILE A 37 17.69 -8.83 -9.94
N ASP A 38 18.70 -9.33 -9.21
CA ASP A 38 19.14 -10.72 -9.29
C ASP A 38 18.06 -11.69 -8.82
N TYR A 39 17.41 -11.38 -7.69
CA TYR A 39 16.34 -12.21 -7.12
C TYR A 39 15.11 -12.31 -8.05
N MET A 40 14.79 -11.22 -8.76
CA MET A 40 13.66 -11.16 -9.68
C MET A 40 14.00 -11.58 -11.12
N ASN A 41 15.16 -12.20 -11.35
CA ASN A 41 15.64 -12.66 -12.66
C ASN A 41 15.72 -11.54 -13.71
N HIS A 42 16.34 -10.41 -13.38
CA HIS A 42 16.58 -9.28 -14.29
C HIS A 42 15.31 -8.79 -15.00
N PRO A 43 14.35 -8.21 -14.25
CA PRO A 43 13.09 -7.74 -14.84
C PRO A 43 13.34 -6.67 -15.91
N SER A 44 12.51 -6.69 -16.96
CA SER A 44 12.55 -5.67 -18.00
C SER A 44 12.24 -4.28 -17.43
N LYS A 45 12.74 -3.22 -18.08
CA LYS A 45 12.45 -1.83 -17.67
C LYS A 45 10.95 -1.55 -17.53
N GLY A 46 10.11 -2.21 -18.34
CA GLY A 46 8.66 -2.11 -18.27
C GLY A 46 8.09 -2.72 -16.97
N LEU A 47 8.57 -3.89 -16.56
CA LEU A 47 8.15 -4.55 -15.31
C LEU A 47 8.61 -3.77 -14.07
N THR A 48 9.82 -3.22 -14.10
CA THR A 48 10.33 -2.37 -13.02
C THR A 48 9.50 -1.10 -12.86
N GLY A 49 9.12 -0.46 -13.97
CA GLY A 49 8.19 0.68 -13.95
C GLY A 49 6.78 0.29 -13.48
N ALA A 50 6.34 -0.92 -13.83
CA ALA A 50 5.04 -1.44 -13.42
C ALA A 50 4.92 -1.56 -11.90
N VAL A 51 6.00 -1.84 -11.15
CA VAL A 51 5.99 -1.93 -9.68
C VAL A 51 5.37 -0.69 -9.02
N VAL A 52 5.75 0.51 -9.48
CA VAL A 52 5.22 1.77 -8.94
C VAL A 52 3.87 2.11 -9.57
N ALA A 53 3.71 1.86 -10.87
CA ALA A 53 2.48 2.20 -11.59
C ALA A 53 1.26 1.41 -11.10
N VAL A 54 1.41 0.11 -10.83
CA VAL A 54 0.28 -0.73 -10.36
C VAL A 54 -0.12 -0.40 -8.93
N TYR A 55 0.81 0.09 -8.11
CA TYR A 55 0.53 0.56 -6.76
C TYR A 55 -0.35 1.83 -6.82
N ILE A 56 0.02 2.83 -7.62
CA ILE A 56 -0.78 4.07 -7.83
C ILE A 56 -2.14 3.75 -8.47
N ALA A 57 -2.18 2.81 -9.43
CA ALA A 57 -3.44 2.36 -10.02
C ALA A 57 -4.36 1.71 -8.96
N GLY A 58 -3.79 0.92 -8.05
CA GLY A 58 -4.48 0.38 -6.88
C GLY A 58 -5.06 1.47 -6.00
N GLU A 59 -4.26 2.50 -5.68
CA GLU A 59 -4.69 3.65 -4.86
C GLU A 59 -5.86 4.41 -5.50
N ALA A 60 -5.82 4.63 -6.82
CA ALA A 60 -6.92 5.27 -7.53
C ALA A 60 -8.23 4.47 -7.38
N LEU A 61 -8.15 3.14 -7.47
CA LEU A 61 -9.31 2.27 -7.26
C LEU A 61 -9.77 2.27 -5.79
N GLY A 62 -8.84 2.22 -4.84
CA GLY A 62 -9.10 2.35 -3.41
C GLY A 62 -9.88 3.62 -3.10
N ALA A 63 -9.39 4.77 -3.57
CA ALA A 63 -10.02 6.08 -3.37
C ALA A 63 -11.43 6.17 -3.96
N LEU A 64 -11.65 5.58 -5.15
CA LEU A 64 -12.98 5.49 -5.74
C LEU A 64 -13.93 4.64 -4.89
N THR A 65 -13.46 3.50 -4.38
CA THR A 65 -14.27 2.64 -3.51
C THR A 65 -14.56 3.29 -2.17
N GLN A 66 -13.60 4.02 -1.60
CA GLN A 66 -13.81 4.82 -0.39
C GLN A 66 -14.90 5.87 -0.60
N THR A 67 -14.92 6.52 -1.76
CA THR A 67 -15.93 7.54 -2.09
C THR A 67 -17.34 6.94 -2.17
N ALA A 68 -17.48 5.71 -2.67
CA ALA A 68 -18.78 5.04 -2.82
C ALA A 68 -19.25 4.30 -1.55
N VAL A 69 -18.34 3.72 -0.78
CA VAL A 69 -18.64 2.79 0.33
C VAL A 69 -18.36 3.41 1.71
N GLY A 70 -17.49 4.42 1.80
CA GLY A 70 -17.05 5.03 3.05
C GLY A 70 -18.19 5.59 3.90
N ASP A 71 -19.21 6.17 3.27
CA ASP A 71 -20.37 6.74 3.96
C ASP A 71 -21.32 5.70 4.53
N ARG A 72 -21.36 4.48 3.96
CA ARG A 72 -22.22 3.38 4.43
C ARG A 72 -21.59 2.55 5.55
N LEU A 73 -20.28 2.31 5.50
CA LEU A 73 -19.61 1.44 6.47
C LEU A 73 -19.12 2.16 7.74
N GLY A 74 -18.99 3.49 7.67
CA GLY A 74 -18.39 4.30 8.72
C GLY A 74 -16.86 4.23 8.71
N ARG A 75 -16.21 5.38 8.96
CA ARG A 75 -14.76 5.57 8.81
C ARG A 75 -13.90 4.57 9.60
N LEU A 76 -14.27 4.26 10.84
CA LEU A 76 -13.47 3.37 11.70
C LEU A 76 -13.42 1.93 11.19
N ARG A 77 -14.57 1.37 10.81
CA ARG A 77 -14.68 -0.01 10.33
C ARG A 77 -14.04 -0.16 8.95
N PHE A 78 -14.18 0.86 8.11
CA PHE A 78 -13.51 0.91 6.81
C PHE A 78 -11.98 0.87 6.97
N MET A 79 -11.41 1.72 7.83
CA MET A 79 -9.97 1.70 8.12
C MET A 79 -9.50 0.35 8.66
N GLN A 80 -10.24 -0.26 9.60
CA GLN A 80 -9.90 -1.59 10.13
C GLN A 80 -9.89 -2.68 9.05
N ALA A 81 -10.85 -2.67 8.13
CA ALA A 81 -10.91 -3.62 7.03
C ALA A 81 -9.71 -3.44 6.08
N LEU A 82 -9.36 -2.19 5.74
CA LEU A 82 -8.20 -1.91 4.89
C LEU A 82 -6.87 -2.29 5.55
N CYS A 83 -6.76 -2.18 6.88
CA CYS A 83 -5.59 -2.70 7.61
C CYS A 83 -5.39 -4.21 7.39
N VAL A 84 -6.47 -4.99 7.25
CA VAL A 84 -6.36 -6.42 6.95
C VAL A 84 -5.90 -6.63 5.50
N VAL A 85 -6.47 -5.87 4.57
CA VAL A 85 -6.11 -5.96 3.14
C VAL A 85 -4.65 -5.57 2.90
N VAL A 86 -4.19 -4.46 3.50
CA VAL A 86 -2.78 -4.04 3.37
C VAL A 86 -1.86 -5.10 3.93
N THR A 87 -2.18 -5.68 5.10
CA THR A 87 -1.38 -6.74 5.73
C THR A 87 -1.24 -7.96 4.81
N ILE A 88 -2.34 -8.40 4.20
CA ILE A 88 -2.31 -9.50 3.22
C ILE A 88 -1.42 -9.12 2.02
N GLY A 89 -1.57 -7.92 1.48
CA GLY A 89 -0.75 -7.40 0.38
C GLY A 89 0.74 -7.37 0.72
N THR A 90 1.11 -6.94 1.93
CA THR A 90 2.50 -6.90 2.39
C THR A 90 3.06 -8.30 2.57
N VAL A 91 2.30 -9.25 3.13
CA VAL A 91 2.73 -10.65 3.28
C VAL A 91 3.01 -11.27 1.91
N ILE A 92 2.15 -11.02 0.92
CA ILE A 92 2.34 -11.51 -0.45
C ILE A 92 3.58 -10.89 -1.08
N GLN A 93 3.85 -9.59 -0.88
CA GLN A 93 5.08 -8.95 -1.35
C GLN A 93 6.33 -9.55 -0.70
N THR A 94 6.32 -9.75 0.62
CA THR A 94 7.46 -10.29 1.36
C THR A 94 7.74 -11.75 1.01
N ALA A 95 6.71 -12.55 0.74
CA ALA A 95 6.83 -13.95 0.33
C ALA A 95 6.95 -14.14 -1.20
N SER A 96 7.11 -13.05 -1.97
CA SER A 96 7.09 -13.13 -3.43
C SER A 96 8.30 -13.89 -3.97
N VAL A 97 8.03 -14.94 -4.76
CA VAL A 97 9.06 -15.74 -5.44
C VAL A 97 9.25 -15.34 -6.91
N ASN A 98 8.34 -14.53 -7.43
CA ASN A 98 8.35 -14.03 -8.80
C ASN A 98 7.83 -12.59 -8.86
N ILE A 99 8.17 -11.88 -9.94
CA ILE A 99 7.75 -10.50 -10.18
C ILE A 99 6.21 -10.37 -10.20
N GLY A 100 5.49 -11.40 -10.68
CA GLY A 100 4.03 -11.39 -10.74
C GLY A 100 3.37 -11.36 -9.36
N MET A 101 3.85 -12.16 -8.41
CA MET A 101 3.37 -12.16 -7.03
C MET A 101 3.72 -10.86 -6.33
N PHE A 102 4.91 -10.31 -6.60
CA PHE A 102 5.31 -9.00 -6.10
C PHE A 102 4.37 -7.88 -6.60
N LEU A 103 4.03 -7.87 -7.89
CA LEU A 103 3.08 -6.93 -8.48
C LEU A 103 1.65 -7.11 -7.92
N ALA A 104 1.20 -8.35 -7.73
CA ALA A 104 -0.11 -8.61 -7.13
C ALA A 104 -0.20 -8.07 -5.70
N GLY A 105 0.83 -8.30 -4.88
CA GLY A 105 0.88 -7.75 -3.53
C GLY A 105 0.96 -6.21 -3.52
N ARG A 106 1.61 -5.60 -4.52
CA ARG A 106 1.63 -4.14 -4.71
C ARG A 106 0.25 -3.57 -5.03
N VAL A 107 -0.53 -4.23 -5.89
CA VAL A 107 -1.90 -3.82 -6.20
C VAL A 107 -2.79 -3.87 -4.95
N LEU A 108 -2.68 -4.95 -4.16
CA LEU A 108 -3.46 -5.11 -2.93
C LEU A 108 -3.07 -4.08 -1.86
N ALA A 109 -1.77 -3.81 -1.71
CA ALA A 109 -1.29 -2.77 -0.80
C ALA A 109 -1.77 -1.39 -1.25
N GLY A 110 -1.64 -1.06 -2.55
CA GLY A 110 -2.12 0.22 -3.09
C GLY A 110 -3.62 0.40 -2.93
N TYR A 111 -4.43 -0.62 -3.22
CA TYR A 111 -5.88 -0.58 -3.00
C TYR A 111 -6.27 -0.33 -1.54
N ALA A 112 -5.49 -0.87 -0.60
CA ALA A 112 -5.76 -0.66 0.82
C ALA A 112 -5.36 0.73 1.33
N VAL A 113 -4.43 1.40 0.64
CA VAL A 113 -3.89 2.69 1.06
C VAL A 113 -4.66 3.87 0.44
N GLY A 114 -5.21 3.71 -0.78
CA GLY A 114 -6.04 4.72 -1.44
C GLY A 114 -7.47 4.79 -0.92
#